data_AF-A3TZY4-F1
#
_entry.id   AF-A3TZY4-F1
#
_cell.length_a   1.000
_cell.length_b   1.000
_cell.length_c   1.000
_cell.angle_alpha   90.00
_cell.angle_beta   90.00
_cell.angle_gamma   90.00
#
_symmetry.space_group_name_H-M   'P 1'
#
loop_
_entity.id
_entity.type
_entity.pdbx_description
1 polymer ?
#
loop_
_entity_poly.entity_id
_entity_poly.type
_entity_poly.pdbx_seq_one_letter_code
_entity_poly.pdbx_strand_id
1 'polypeptide(L)'
;MLGAAAEFERALIRERTKAGLASARSKGRVGGNPGLRAKDPAALRKVRLARQDGYMERLNETAQDWVPHVRRLRPDMAWEDVLRIINGPLPHYRHWTQSRLLRAVKAYVRDGFLPAEVLARAGRRDTDDRLPAIVGAIKGADPDITLQAICDRLESMRERTPRGRTSWQPSSVKMLLERAERLGLLENSPATTFQEKGLTTRN
;
A
#
# COMPACT_ATOMS: atom_id res chain seq x y z
N MET A 1 -28.66 41.64 -4.58
CA MET A 1 -28.07 42.65 -5.48
C MET A 1 -26.56 42.88 -5.29
N LEU A 2 -25.92 42.40 -4.21
CA LEU A 2 -24.48 42.60 -3.93
C LEU A 2 -23.50 41.80 -4.83
N GLY A 3 -23.92 40.68 -5.42
CA GLY A 3 -23.04 39.85 -6.26
C GLY A 3 -22.68 40.46 -7.63
N ALA A 4 -23.56 41.27 -8.21
CA ALA A 4 -23.34 41.88 -9.53
C ALA A 4 -22.29 43.00 -9.48
N ALA A 5 -22.26 43.78 -8.39
CA ALA A 5 -21.27 44.84 -8.18
C ALA A 5 -19.86 44.25 -7.95
N ALA A 6 -19.73 43.19 -7.15
CA ALA A 6 -18.45 42.54 -6.87
C ALA A 6 -17.84 41.89 -8.14
N GLU A 7 -18.66 41.29 -8.99
CA GLU A 7 -18.19 40.73 -10.27
C GLU A 7 -17.79 41.83 -11.26
N PHE A 8 -18.47 42.97 -11.26
CA PHE A 8 -18.08 44.14 -12.05
C PHE A 8 -16.74 44.73 -11.61
N GLU A 9 -16.51 44.87 -10.29
CA GLU A 9 -15.22 45.31 -9.76
C GLU A 9 -14.07 44.35 -10.09
N ARG A 10 -14.32 43.03 -9.99
CA ARG A 10 -13.34 42.00 -10.41
C ARG A 10 -13.02 42.10 -11.89
N ALA A 11 -14.02 42.32 -12.74
CA ALA A 11 -13.83 42.50 -14.17
C ALA A 11 -12.96 43.74 -14.46
N LEU A 12 -13.22 44.87 -13.80
CA LEU A 12 -12.41 46.08 -13.93
C LEU A 12 -10.96 45.90 -13.47
N ILE A 13 -10.73 45.23 -12.33
CA ILE A 13 -9.37 44.94 -11.84
C ILE A 13 -8.63 44.04 -12.83
N ARG A 14 -9.31 43.02 -13.38
CA ARG A 14 -8.72 42.11 -14.37
C ARG A 14 -8.35 42.84 -15.66
N GLU A 15 -9.25 43.68 -16.18
CA GLU A 15 -9.00 44.47 -17.38
C GLU A 15 -7.86 45.47 -17.18
N ARG A 16 -7.83 46.18 -16.04
CA ARG A 16 -6.71 47.05 -15.68
C ARG A 16 -5.38 46.30 -15.60
N THR A 17 -5.38 45.11 -15.01
CA THR A 17 -4.17 44.28 -14.87
C THR A 17 -3.67 43.81 -16.23
N LYS A 18 -4.57 43.36 -17.12
CA LYS A 18 -4.23 42.98 -18.49
C LYS A 18 -3.67 44.16 -19.29
N ALA A 19 -4.32 45.32 -19.22
CA ALA A 19 -3.87 46.53 -19.91
C ALA A 19 -2.48 46.99 -19.42
N GLY A 20 -2.25 46.96 -18.11
CA GLY A 20 -0.94 47.25 -17.52
C GLY A 20 0.15 46.26 -17.96
N LEU A 21 -0.17 44.96 -17.99
CA LEU A 21 0.76 43.93 -18.49
C LEU A 21 1.04 44.10 -19.99
N ALA A 22 0.04 44.45 -20.80
CA ALA A 22 0.20 44.69 -22.22
C ALA A 22 1.09 45.92 -22.49
N SER A 23 0.88 47.02 -21.76
CA SER A 23 1.72 48.22 -21.83
C SER A 23 3.17 47.93 -21.39
N ALA A 24 3.35 47.12 -20.34
CA ALA A 24 4.69 46.71 -19.92
C ALA A 24 5.40 45.87 -20.99
N ARG A 25 4.68 44.95 -21.65
CA ARG A 25 5.22 44.14 -22.75
C ARG A 25 5.55 44.99 -23.97
N SER A 26 4.72 45.96 -24.34
CA SER A 26 5.01 46.86 -25.48
C SER A 26 6.24 47.75 -25.23
N LYS A 27 6.53 48.05 -23.96
CA LYS A 27 7.77 48.71 -23.51
C LYS A 27 8.96 47.73 -23.37
N GLY A 28 8.87 46.52 -23.91
CA GLY A 28 9.94 45.53 -23.91
C GLY A 28 10.08 44.70 -22.63
N ARG A 29 9.20 44.85 -21.63
CA ARG A 29 9.27 44.04 -20.41
C ARG A 29 8.83 42.61 -20.69
N VAL A 30 9.77 41.68 -20.57
CA VAL A 30 9.50 40.23 -20.68
C VAL A 30 9.04 39.69 -19.32
N GLY A 31 7.83 39.15 -19.26
CA GLY A 31 7.26 38.58 -18.04
C GLY A 31 7.90 37.24 -17.62
N GLY A 32 7.76 36.91 -16.34
CA GLY A 32 8.26 35.67 -15.72
C GLY A 32 9.52 35.89 -14.88
N ASN A 33 9.98 34.84 -14.20
CA ASN A 33 11.25 34.87 -13.47
C ASN A 33 12.42 34.75 -14.47
N PRO A 34 13.28 35.77 -14.63
CA PRO A 34 14.38 35.74 -15.59
C PRO A 34 15.32 34.54 -15.42
N GLY A 35 15.62 34.15 -14.18
CA GLY A 35 16.47 32.99 -13.89
C GLY A 35 15.84 31.67 -14.33
N LEU A 36 14.51 31.51 -14.22
CA LEU A 36 13.84 30.32 -14.74
C LEU A 36 13.81 30.28 -16.27
N ARG A 37 13.68 31.44 -16.93
CA ARG A 37 13.72 31.53 -18.40
C ARG A 37 15.10 31.17 -18.94
N ALA A 38 16.15 31.62 -18.26
CA ALA A 38 17.53 31.29 -18.57
C ALA A 38 17.93 29.86 -18.17
N LYS A 39 17.02 29.08 -17.57
CA LYS A 39 17.29 27.76 -16.97
C LYS A 39 18.47 27.78 -15.98
N ASP A 40 18.64 28.91 -15.28
CA ASP A 40 19.68 29.05 -14.28
C ASP A 40 19.50 27.99 -13.18
N PRO A 41 20.52 27.12 -12.96
CA PRO A 41 20.47 26.11 -11.92
C PRO A 41 20.17 26.67 -10.53
N ALA A 42 20.66 27.87 -10.19
CA ALA A 42 20.42 28.48 -8.89
C ALA A 42 18.95 28.92 -8.72
N ALA A 43 18.38 29.60 -9.72
CA ALA A 43 16.96 29.95 -9.75
C ALA A 43 16.05 28.71 -9.69
N LEU A 44 16.39 27.64 -10.42
CA LEU A 44 15.65 26.37 -10.39
C LEU A 44 15.71 25.70 -9.00
N ARG A 45 16.89 25.67 -8.36
CA ARG A 45 17.06 25.14 -7.00
C ARG A 45 16.23 25.93 -5.99
N LYS A 46 16.27 27.27 -6.04
CA LYS A 46 15.50 28.14 -5.14
C LYS A 46 14.00 27.88 -5.24
N VAL A 47 13.47 27.77 -6.45
CA VAL A 47 12.04 27.49 -6.67
C VAL A 47 11.68 26.07 -6.22
N ARG A 48 12.57 25.09 -6.43
CA ARG A 48 12.36 23.72 -5.93
C ARG A 48 12.29 23.69 -4.40
N LEU A 49 13.19 24.40 -3.72
CA LEU A 49 13.21 24.48 -2.26
C LEU A 49 11.93 25.12 -1.72
N ALA A 50 11.54 26.29 -2.25
CA ALA A 50 10.29 26.95 -1.83
C ALA A 50 9.04 26.06 -2.04
N ARG A 51 8.99 25.29 -3.14
CA ARG A 51 7.91 24.31 -3.38
C ARG A 51 7.94 23.16 -2.39
N GLN A 52 9.13 22.71 -2.01
CA GLN A 52 9.33 21.66 -1.01
C GLN A 52 8.89 22.14 0.36
N ASP A 53 9.27 23.35 0.78
CA ASP A 53 8.90 23.92 2.07
C ASP A 53 7.38 24.03 2.20
N GLY A 54 6.72 24.65 1.21
CA GLY A 54 5.25 24.74 1.21
C GLY A 54 4.56 23.38 1.03
N TYR A 55 5.23 22.36 0.47
CA TYR A 55 4.70 21.00 0.46
C TYR A 55 4.80 20.34 1.83
N MET A 56 5.92 20.53 2.53
CA MET A 56 6.12 20.02 3.89
C MET A 56 5.16 20.67 4.88
N GLU A 57 4.94 21.98 4.78
CA GLU A 57 3.96 22.70 5.60
C GLU A 57 2.56 22.07 5.48
N ARG A 58 2.06 21.86 4.26
CA ARG A 58 0.77 21.18 4.02
C ARG A 58 0.77 19.71 4.46
N LEU A 59 1.90 19.01 4.38
CA LEU A 59 1.98 17.64 4.88
C LEU A 59 1.86 17.60 6.41
N ASN A 60 2.48 18.55 7.09
CA ASN A 60 2.48 18.63 8.55
C ASN A 60 1.07 18.80 9.11
N GLU A 61 0.18 19.50 8.40
CA GLU A 61 -1.25 19.63 8.77
C GLU A 61 -1.98 18.29 8.91
N THR A 62 -1.54 17.26 8.16
CA THR A 62 -2.16 15.93 8.15
C THR A 62 -1.27 14.85 8.75
N ALA A 63 -0.12 15.20 9.31
CA ALA A 63 0.89 14.26 9.79
C ALA A 63 0.34 13.29 10.86
N GLN A 64 -0.52 13.79 11.74
CA GLN A 64 -1.11 13.00 12.83
C GLN A 64 -1.95 11.83 12.31
N ASP A 65 -2.54 11.94 11.12
CA ASP A 65 -3.42 10.91 10.55
C ASP A 65 -2.67 9.70 9.99
N TRP A 66 -1.38 9.84 9.64
CA TRP A 66 -0.65 8.79 8.92
C TRP A 66 0.72 8.46 9.49
N VAL A 67 1.45 9.43 10.07
CA VAL A 67 2.82 9.20 10.58
C VAL A 67 2.86 8.11 11.66
N PRO A 68 1.96 8.10 12.67
CA PRO A 68 1.97 7.06 13.69
C PRO A 68 1.72 5.67 13.10
N HIS A 69 0.85 5.57 12.10
CA HIS A 69 0.54 4.31 11.42
C HIS A 69 1.73 3.79 10.63
N VAL A 70 2.38 4.65 9.83
CA VAL A 70 3.57 4.25 9.06
C VAL A 70 4.68 3.81 9.99
N ARG A 71 4.96 4.56 11.06
CA ARG A 71 6.02 4.22 12.02
C ARG A 71 5.77 2.88 12.71
N ARG A 72 4.50 2.57 13.03
CA ARG A 72 4.14 1.34 13.74
C ARG A 72 4.07 0.10 12.83
N LEU A 73 3.61 0.26 11.58
CA LEU A 73 3.27 -0.87 10.72
C LEU A 73 4.38 -1.24 9.72
N ARG A 74 5.30 -0.32 9.44
CA ARG A 74 6.40 -0.56 8.50
C ARG A 74 7.68 -0.89 9.26
N PRO A 75 8.50 -1.83 8.74
CA PRO A 75 8.41 -2.47 7.43
C PRO A 75 7.52 -3.72 7.34
N ASP A 76 7.05 -4.26 8.47
CA ASP A 76 6.42 -5.59 8.54
C ASP A 76 5.19 -5.76 7.64
N MET A 77 4.42 -4.68 7.44
CA MET A 77 3.19 -4.70 6.67
C MET A 77 3.36 -4.11 5.26
N ALA A 78 2.71 -4.71 4.25
CA ALA A 78 2.70 -4.20 2.89
C ALA A 78 2.04 -2.81 2.79
N TRP A 79 2.51 -1.98 1.85
CA TRP A 79 2.01 -0.60 1.69
C TRP A 79 0.51 -0.52 1.40
N GLU A 80 -0.05 -1.49 0.69
CA GLU A 80 -1.50 -1.55 0.40
C GLU A 80 -2.33 -1.70 1.68
N ASP A 81 -1.86 -2.55 2.61
CA ASP A 81 -2.55 -2.78 3.88
C ASP A 81 -2.42 -1.57 4.81
N VAL A 82 -1.22 -0.99 4.88
CA VAL A 82 -0.99 0.26 5.61
C VAL A 82 -1.89 1.38 5.06
N LEU A 83 -2.01 1.48 3.73
CA LEU A 83 -2.87 2.46 3.08
C LEU A 83 -4.34 2.25 3.44
N ARG A 84 -4.81 1.00 3.46
CA ARG A 84 -6.17 0.65 3.85
C ARG A 84 -6.47 1.03 5.30
N ILE A 85 -5.51 0.82 6.22
CA ILE A 85 -5.64 1.21 7.63
C ILE A 85 -5.71 2.74 7.77
N ILE A 86 -4.83 3.47 7.08
CA ILE A 86 -4.81 4.94 7.12
C ILE A 86 -6.09 5.53 6.51
N ASN A 87 -6.59 4.98 5.41
CA ASN A 87 -7.79 5.49 4.75
C ASN A 87 -9.09 5.11 5.45
N GLY A 88 -9.10 4.05 6.28
CA GLY A 88 -10.29 3.56 6.98
C GLY A 88 -11.08 4.63 7.75
N PRO A 89 -10.44 5.42 8.64
CA PRO A 89 -11.13 6.48 9.39
C PRO A 89 -11.32 7.77 8.59
N LEU A 90 -10.67 7.92 7.43
CA LEU A 90 -10.69 9.18 6.67
C LEU A 90 -11.90 9.24 5.75
N PRO A 91 -12.52 10.42 5.58
CA PRO A 91 -13.52 10.60 4.55
C PRO A 91 -12.89 10.49 3.15
N HIS A 92 -13.65 9.98 2.18
CA HIS A 92 -13.16 9.66 0.82
C HIS A 92 -12.33 10.77 0.15
N TYR A 93 -12.71 12.03 0.31
CA TYR A 93 -12.00 13.17 -0.28
C TYR A 93 -10.61 13.42 0.32
N ARG A 94 -10.30 12.84 1.49
CA ARG A 94 -8.96 12.87 2.12
C ARG A 94 -8.15 11.59 1.91
N HIS A 95 -8.70 10.60 1.22
CA HIS A 95 -8.03 9.32 1.02
C HIS A 95 -6.66 9.51 0.37
N TRP A 96 -5.69 8.80 0.91
CA TRP A 96 -4.37 8.68 0.34
C TRP A 96 -4.39 7.71 -0.82
N THR A 97 -3.66 8.06 -1.87
CA THR A 97 -3.21 7.08 -2.86
C THR A 97 -1.85 6.56 -2.41
N GLN A 98 -1.50 5.33 -2.78
CA GLN A 98 -0.22 4.72 -2.41
C GLN A 98 0.96 5.61 -2.84
N SER A 99 0.94 6.12 -4.07
CA SER A 99 1.98 7.00 -4.60
C SER A 99 2.10 8.32 -3.84
N ARG A 100 0.97 8.92 -3.40
CA ARG A 100 0.97 10.17 -2.62
C ARG A 100 1.55 9.93 -1.22
N LEU A 101 1.16 8.84 -0.57
CA LEU A 101 1.68 8.47 0.74
C LEU A 101 3.18 8.17 0.68
N LEU A 102 3.62 7.36 -0.29
CA LEU A 102 5.04 7.05 -0.47
C LEU A 102 5.90 8.30 -0.70
N ARG A 103 5.39 9.28 -1.44
CA ARG A 103 6.08 10.56 -1.64
C ARG A 103 6.22 11.33 -0.32
N ALA A 104 5.15 11.38 0.48
CA ALA A 104 5.16 12.04 1.78
C ALA A 104 6.13 11.35 2.76
N VAL A 105 6.08 10.02 2.85
CA VAL A 105 6.99 9.21 3.68
C VAL A 105 8.44 9.45 3.27
N LYS A 106 8.76 9.42 1.97
CA LYS A 106 10.13 9.70 1.49
C LYS A 106 10.61 11.09 1.86
N ALA A 107 9.73 12.10 1.82
CA ALA A 107 10.07 13.45 2.25
C ALA A 107 10.38 13.50 3.75
N TYR A 108 9.56 12.83 4.58
CA TYR A 108 9.78 12.72 6.02
C TYR A 108 11.04 11.96 6.40
N VAL A 109 11.38 10.89 5.67
CA VAL A 109 12.64 10.16 5.87
C VAL A 109 13.84 11.02 5.51
N ARG A 110 13.80 11.70 4.36
CA ARG A 110 14.86 12.62 3.94
C ARG A 110 15.10 13.73 4.96
N ASP A 111 14.03 14.25 5.56
CA ASP A 111 14.10 15.36 6.50
C ASP A 111 14.25 14.88 7.98
N GLY A 112 14.40 13.57 8.21
CA GLY A 112 14.71 12.98 9.53
C GLY A 112 13.52 12.78 10.47
N PHE A 113 12.28 12.99 10.02
CA PHE A 113 11.07 12.83 10.83
C PHE A 113 10.55 11.37 10.90
N LEU A 114 10.97 10.54 9.95
CA LEU A 114 10.71 9.10 9.96
C LEU A 114 12.02 8.32 9.77
N PRO A 115 12.14 7.16 10.44
CA PRO A 115 13.34 6.34 10.34
C PRO A 115 13.33 5.62 8.97
N ALA A 116 14.50 5.39 8.36
CA ALA A 116 14.60 4.96 6.96
C ALA A 116 14.06 3.54 6.72
N GLU A 117 14.01 2.73 7.78
CA GLU A 117 13.54 1.35 7.82
C GLU A 117 12.09 1.23 7.37
N VAL A 118 11.26 2.27 7.53
CA VAL A 118 9.87 2.25 7.07
C VAL A 118 9.74 2.05 5.56
N LEU A 119 10.78 2.43 4.80
CA LEU A 119 10.85 2.25 3.36
C LEU A 119 11.38 0.87 2.95
N ALA A 120 11.89 0.06 3.87
CA ALA A 120 12.40 -1.27 3.58
C ALA A 120 11.31 -2.16 2.96
N ARG A 121 11.72 -3.16 2.18
CA ARG A 121 10.76 -4.10 1.57
C ARG A 121 10.00 -4.82 2.69
N ALA A 122 8.67 -4.88 2.56
CA ALA A 122 7.88 -5.63 3.53
C ALA A 122 8.20 -7.13 3.43
N GLY A 123 8.16 -7.80 4.57
CA GLY A 123 8.24 -9.27 4.63
C GLY A 123 7.18 -9.91 3.73
N ARG A 124 7.43 -11.15 3.31
CA ARG A 124 6.42 -11.94 2.58
C ARG A 124 5.21 -12.09 3.51
N ARG A 125 4.02 -11.80 2.98
CA ARG A 125 2.79 -11.67 3.76
C ARG A 125 2.42 -13.01 4.41
N ASP A 126 2.29 -13.06 5.73
CA ASP A 126 1.80 -14.25 6.45
C ASP A 126 0.41 -14.69 5.96
N THR A 127 -0.45 -13.78 5.49
CA THR A 127 -1.78 -14.16 4.95
C THR A 127 -1.68 -15.10 3.74
N ASP A 128 -0.62 -14.95 2.95
CA ASP A 128 -0.36 -15.77 1.76
C ASP A 128 0.00 -17.22 2.15
N ASP A 129 0.51 -17.40 3.37
CA ASP A 129 0.98 -18.67 3.92
C ASP A 129 0.07 -19.19 5.07
N ARG A 130 -0.80 -18.36 5.64
CA ARG A 130 -1.79 -18.70 6.68
C ARG A 130 -2.84 -19.68 6.18
N LEU A 131 -3.41 -19.44 5.01
CA LEU A 131 -4.42 -20.33 4.43
C LEU A 131 -3.82 -21.71 4.06
N PRO A 132 -2.64 -21.78 3.40
CA PRO A 132 -1.89 -23.02 3.28
C PRO A 132 -1.59 -23.68 4.63
N ALA A 133 -1.22 -22.93 5.67
CA ALA A 133 -0.94 -23.47 7.00
C ALA A 133 -2.18 -24.06 7.68
N ILE A 134 -3.33 -23.40 7.63
CA ILE A 134 -4.59 -23.92 8.18
C ILE A 134 -5.01 -25.19 7.43
N VAL A 135 -4.99 -25.15 6.10
CA VAL A 135 -5.36 -26.29 5.26
C VAL A 135 -4.39 -27.47 5.45
N GLY A 136 -3.09 -27.18 5.56
CA GLY A 136 -2.06 -28.17 5.90
C GLY A 136 -2.27 -28.78 7.28
N ALA A 137 -2.56 -27.97 8.30
CA ALA A 137 -2.87 -28.47 9.65
C ALA A 137 -4.13 -29.35 9.68
N ILE A 138 -5.18 -29.00 8.92
CA ILE A 138 -6.39 -29.83 8.79
C ILE A 138 -6.05 -31.17 8.13
N LYS A 139 -5.29 -31.17 7.03
CA LYS A 139 -4.89 -32.39 6.30
C LYS A 139 -3.89 -33.25 7.08
N GLY A 140 -3.01 -32.63 7.86
CA GLY A 140 -2.08 -33.35 8.75
C GLY A 140 -2.79 -34.02 9.93
N ALA A 141 -3.84 -33.40 10.47
CA ALA A 141 -4.64 -33.98 11.55
C ALA A 141 -5.56 -35.13 11.09
N ASP A 142 -5.97 -35.13 9.83
CA ASP A 142 -6.75 -36.19 9.19
C ASP A 142 -6.30 -36.37 7.72
N PRO A 143 -5.38 -37.32 7.46
CA PRO A 143 -4.83 -37.55 6.12
C PRO A 143 -5.86 -38.00 5.09
N ASP A 144 -7.00 -38.56 5.51
CA ASP A 144 -8.04 -39.07 4.59
C ASP A 144 -9.18 -38.06 4.37
N ILE A 145 -9.11 -36.89 5.01
CA ILE A 145 -10.11 -35.85 4.83
C ILE A 145 -10.27 -35.46 3.36
N THR A 146 -11.52 -35.38 2.92
CA THR A 146 -11.87 -34.97 1.55
C THR A 146 -11.70 -33.47 1.35
N LEU A 147 -11.46 -33.04 0.11
CA LEU A 147 -11.35 -31.62 -0.22
C LEU A 147 -12.63 -30.85 0.14
N GLN A 148 -13.80 -31.49 -0.01
CA GLN A 148 -15.08 -30.88 0.36
C GLN A 148 -15.21 -30.70 1.88
N ALA A 149 -14.82 -31.70 2.67
CA ALA A 149 -14.84 -31.58 4.13
C ALA A 149 -13.88 -30.49 4.64
N ILE A 150 -12.74 -30.26 3.96
CA ILE A 150 -11.87 -29.12 4.25
C ILE A 150 -12.57 -27.79 3.92
N CYS A 151 -13.29 -27.68 2.80
CA CYS A 151 -14.09 -26.49 2.48
C CYS A 151 -15.08 -26.18 3.61
N ASP A 152 -15.88 -27.16 4.02
CA ASP A 152 -16.91 -27.01 5.04
C ASP A 152 -16.30 -26.59 6.39
N ARG A 153 -15.10 -27.09 6.70
CA ARG A 153 -14.35 -26.72 7.90
C ARG A 153 -13.79 -25.29 7.84
N LEU A 154 -13.30 -24.84 6.69
CA LEU A 154 -12.87 -23.45 6.52
C LEU A 154 -14.05 -22.48 6.66
N GLU A 155 -15.22 -22.85 6.13
CA GLU A 155 -16.45 -22.07 6.26
C GLU A 155 -16.94 -22.01 7.71
N SER A 156 -16.90 -23.13 8.44
CA SER A 156 -17.29 -23.17 9.86
C SER A 156 -16.35 -22.36 10.75
N MET A 157 -15.06 -22.32 10.42
CA MET A 157 -14.05 -21.44 11.03
C MET A 157 -14.21 -19.96 10.64
N ARG A 158 -15.17 -19.63 9.77
CA ARG A 158 -15.41 -18.28 9.19
C ARG A 158 -14.22 -17.75 8.40
N GLU A 159 -13.39 -18.64 7.85
CA GLU A 159 -12.29 -18.26 6.98
C GLU A 159 -12.80 -17.83 5.61
N ARG A 160 -12.29 -16.70 5.12
CA ARG A 160 -12.63 -16.19 3.80
C ARG A 160 -11.64 -16.70 2.77
N THR A 161 -12.13 -16.99 1.56
CA THR A 161 -11.25 -17.27 0.42
C THR A 161 -10.29 -16.09 0.19
N PRO A 162 -9.16 -16.28 -0.53
CA PRO A 162 -8.25 -15.20 -0.88
C PRO A 162 -8.92 -14.00 -1.58
N ARG A 163 -10.04 -14.24 -2.27
CA ARG A 163 -10.86 -13.22 -2.95
C ARG A 163 -12.02 -12.69 -2.09
N GLY A 164 -12.05 -12.99 -0.79
CA GLY A 164 -13.02 -12.46 0.16
C GLY A 164 -14.40 -13.13 0.15
N ARG A 165 -14.61 -14.18 -0.66
CA ARG A 165 -15.88 -14.93 -0.69
C ARG A 165 -16.02 -15.81 0.54
N THR A 166 -17.28 -16.06 0.91
CA THR A 166 -17.66 -16.89 2.06
C THR A 166 -17.69 -18.37 1.73
N SER A 167 -17.89 -18.74 0.46
CA SER A 167 -17.91 -20.12 0.02
C SER A 167 -16.56 -20.57 -0.53
N TRP A 168 -16.16 -21.78 -0.17
CA TRP A 168 -14.95 -22.43 -0.62
C TRP A 168 -15.23 -23.41 -1.76
N GLN A 169 -14.23 -23.66 -2.59
CA GLN A 169 -14.31 -24.59 -3.70
C GLN A 169 -13.21 -25.65 -3.55
N PRO A 170 -13.48 -26.94 -3.81
CA PRO A 170 -12.47 -28.00 -3.68
C PRO A 170 -11.18 -27.73 -4.46
N SER A 171 -11.29 -27.10 -5.64
CA SER A 171 -10.14 -26.69 -6.46
C SER A 171 -9.23 -25.65 -5.78
N SER A 172 -9.82 -24.73 -5.01
CA SER A 172 -9.08 -23.72 -4.25
C SER A 172 -8.36 -24.37 -3.07
N VAL A 173 -9.00 -25.31 -2.39
CA VAL A 173 -8.36 -26.09 -1.30
C VAL A 173 -7.21 -26.93 -1.84
N LYS A 174 -7.40 -27.60 -2.98
CA LYS A 174 -6.33 -28.35 -3.65
C LYS A 174 -5.10 -27.49 -3.93
N MET A 175 -5.31 -26.30 -4.51
CA MET A 175 -4.23 -25.33 -4.72
C MET A 175 -3.52 -24.91 -3.43
N LEU A 176 -4.25 -24.79 -2.32
CA LEU A 176 -3.67 -24.46 -1.02
C LEU A 176 -2.88 -25.62 -0.42
N LEU A 177 -3.31 -26.87 -0.63
CA LEU A 177 -2.54 -28.06 -0.24
C LEU A 177 -1.22 -28.15 -1.02
N GLU A 178 -1.27 -28.02 -2.35
CA GLU A 178 -0.05 -27.98 -3.20
C GLU A 178 0.90 -26.83 -2.79
N ARG A 179 0.34 -25.75 -2.25
CA ARG A 179 1.13 -24.64 -1.69
C ARG A 179 1.68 -24.98 -0.30
N ALA A 180 0.92 -25.64 0.56
CA ALA A 180 1.35 -26.10 1.88
C ALA A 180 2.49 -27.12 1.78
N GLU A 181 2.43 -28.04 0.82
CA GLU A 181 3.51 -28.99 0.50
C GLU A 181 4.79 -28.25 0.10
N ARG A 182 4.70 -27.26 -0.80
CA ARG A 182 5.86 -26.44 -1.20
C ARG A 182 6.46 -25.63 -0.06
N LEU A 183 5.66 -25.30 0.95
CA LEU A 183 6.11 -24.62 2.16
C LEU A 183 6.67 -25.59 3.22
N GLY A 184 6.65 -26.91 2.97
CA GLY A 184 7.12 -27.92 3.91
C GLY A 184 6.22 -28.11 5.13
N LEU A 185 4.95 -27.71 5.03
CA LEU A 185 3.98 -27.74 6.14
C LEU A 185 3.28 -29.10 6.29
N LEU A 186 3.51 -30.02 5.35
CA LEU A 186 3.03 -31.39 5.39
C LEU A 186 4.25 -32.31 5.36
N GLU A 187 4.40 -33.17 6.38
CA GLU A 187 5.37 -34.25 6.33
C GLU A 187 4.90 -35.28 5.30
N ASN A 188 5.59 -35.35 4.17
CA ASN A 188 5.52 -36.52 3.32
C ASN A 188 6.14 -37.69 4.09
N SER A 189 5.31 -38.48 4.76
CA SER A 189 5.71 -39.78 5.26
C SER A 189 5.45 -40.81 4.16
N PRO A 190 6.45 -41.24 3.36
CA PRO A 190 6.29 -42.52 2.67
C PRO A 190 6.27 -43.57 3.78
N ALA A 191 5.13 -44.27 3.92
CA ALA A 191 5.01 -45.40 4.80
C ALA A 191 6.21 -46.32 4.57
N THR A 192 7.09 -46.41 5.56
CA THR A 192 8.13 -47.43 5.59
C THR A 192 7.39 -48.74 5.76
N THR A 193 7.12 -49.40 4.64
CA THR A 193 6.72 -50.80 4.57
C THR A 193 7.82 -51.61 5.25
N PHE A 194 7.69 -51.81 6.57
CA PHE A 194 8.36 -52.92 7.23
C PHE A 194 7.68 -54.19 6.71
N GLN A 195 8.31 -54.80 5.72
CA GLN A 195 8.00 -56.14 5.25
C GLN A 195 8.13 -57.11 6.44
N GLU A 196 6.99 -57.70 6.81
CA GLU A 196 6.97 -58.99 7.49
C GLU A 196 7.78 -60.00 6.65
N LYS A 197 8.90 -60.47 7.19
CA LYS A 197 9.40 -61.80 6.86
C LYS A 197 9.01 -62.73 7.98
N GLY A 198 7.92 -63.45 7.76
CA GLY A 198 7.55 -64.62 8.53
C GLY A 198 8.57 -65.75 8.37
N LEU A 199 8.92 -66.33 9.52
CA LEU A 199 9.00 -67.77 9.82
C LEU A 199 9.91 -68.68 8.99
N THR A 200 10.86 -69.37 9.64
CA THR A 200 10.99 -70.84 9.55
C THR A 200 11.88 -71.39 10.67
N THR A 201 11.33 -72.38 11.35
CA THR A 201 11.86 -73.29 12.39
C THR A 201 12.95 -74.25 11.87
N ARG A 202 13.70 -74.86 12.81
CA ARG A 202 14.64 -76.02 12.77
C ARG A 202 16.09 -75.58 13.03
N ASN A 203 16.85 -76.16 13.96
CA ASN A 203 16.81 -77.45 14.65
C ASN A 203 17.28 -77.29 16.11
#